data_AF-A0A0G0P4X7-F1
#
_entry.id   AF-A0A0G0P4X7-F1
#
_cell.length_a   1.000
_cell.length_b   1.000
_cell.length_c   1.000
_cell.angle_alpha   90.00
_cell.angle_beta   90.00
_cell.angle_gamma   90.00
#
_symmetry.space_group_name_H-M   'P 1'
#
loop_
_entity.id
_entity.type
_entity.pdbx_description
1 polymer ?
#
loop_
_entity_poly.entity_id
_entity_poly.type
_entity_poly.pdbx_seq_one_letter_code
_entity_poly.pdbx_strand_id
1 'polypeptide(L)'
;MSTGYILGINGWFDRSHDASACIVKNGKVLAMAEEERFIRKKHAYDKTPVNSVLWCLYHLGLTLDDIEKVAVGWDYKKLYWLAKINEPFRSLLF
;
A
#
# COMPACT_ATOMS: atom_id res chain seq x y z
N MET A 1 10.11 -18.66 -2.12
CA MET A 1 8.96 -17.95 -1.53
C MET A 1 9.46 -17.19 -0.31
N SER A 2 9.05 -15.94 -0.08
CA SER A 2 9.43 -15.20 1.13
C SER A 2 8.88 -15.94 2.36
N THR A 3 9.73 -16.15 3.36
CA THR A 3 9.35 -16.76 4.64
C THR A 3 8.93 -15.71 5.67
N GLY A 4 9.27 -14.42 5.46
CA GLY A 4 8.86 -13.29 6.27
C GLY A 4 7.50 -12.69 5.89
N TYR A 5 7.07 -11.68 6.64
CA TYR A 5 5.84 -10.95 6.37
C TYR A 5 6.05 -9.97 5.21
N ILE A 6 5.12 -10.00 4.24
CA ILE A 6 5.06 -9.04 3.14
C ILE A 6 3.87 -8.11 3.40
N LEU A 7 4.12 -6.81 3.39
CA LEU A 7 3.08 -5.79 3.40
C LEU A 7 2.72 -5.42 1.96
N GLY A 8 1.53 -5.80 1.51
CA GLY A 8 0.97 -5.33 0.24
C GLY A 8 0.23 -4.02 0.43
N ILE A 9 0.44 -3.05 -0.46
CA ILE A 9 -0.27 -1.77 -0.46
C ILE A 9 -0.82 -1.42 -1.85
N ASN A 10 -2.02 -0.85 -1.85
CA ASN A 10 -2.63 -0.18 -2.99
C ASN A 10 -3.11 1.21 -2.58
N GLY A 11 -3.15 2.15 -3.53
CA GLY A 11 -3.53 3.53 -3.30
C GLY A 11 -2.35 4.49 -3.39
N TRP A 12 -2.66 5.70 -3.83
CA TRP A 12 -1.72 6.77 -4.11
C TRP A 12 -2.35 8.13 -3.79
N PHE A 13 -1.54 9.18 -3.71
CA PHE A 13 -2.06 10.54 -3.46
C PHE A 13 -2.67 11.22 -4.69
N ASP A 14 -2.55 10.63 -5.88
CA ASP A 14 -3.11 11.15 -7.14
C ASP A 14 -3.48 9.99 -8.08
N ARG A 15 -4.52 10.17 -8.89
CA ARG A 15 -5.02 9.24 -9.92
C ARG A 15 -5.11 7.78 -9.44
N SER A 16 -5.64 7.57 -8.24
CA SER A 16 -5.80 6.21 -7.69
C SER A 16 -7.15 6.02 -7.00
N HIS A 17 -7.52 4.76 -6.83
CA HIS A 17 -8.73 4.33 -6.14
C HIS A 17 -8.47 3.04 -5.37
N ASP A 18 -9.41 2.70 -4.50
CA ASP A 18 -9.47 1.50 -3.66
C ASP A 18 -8.19 1.29 -2.84
N ALA A 19 -7.75 2.38 -2.20
CA ALA A 19 -6.63 2.35 -1.28
C ALA A 19 -6.86 1.26 -0.23
N SER A 20 -5.88 0.38 -0.05
CA SER A 20 -5.99 -0.81 0.81
C SER A 20 -4.63 -1.35 1.19
N ALA A 21 -4.59 -2.21 2.21
CA ALA A 21 -3.38 -2.91 2.61
C ALA A 21 -3.68 -4.37 3.00
N CYS A 22 -2.66 -5.22 2.89
CA CYS A 22 -2.71 -6.60 3.35
C CYS A 22 -1.37 -7.07 3.92
N ILE A 23 -1.41 -8.07 4.80
CA ILE A 23 -0.24 -8.81 5.25
C ILE A 23 -0.31 -10.22 4.70
N VAL A 24 0.74 -10.63 4.00
CA VAL A 24 0.88 -11.97 3.41
C VAL A 24 2.10 -12.66 4.01
N LYS A 25 1.95 -13.94 4.34
CA LYS A 25 3.07 -14.80 4.75
C LYS A 25 2.83 -16.23 4.28
N ASN A 26 3.87 -16.88 3.75
CA ASN A 26 3.79 -18.25 3.23
C ASN A 26 2.64 -18.44 2.23
N GLY A 27 2.41 -17.46 1.36
CA GLY A 27 1.36 -17.49 0.33
C GLY A 27 -0.07 -17.31 0.86
N LYS A 28 -0.26 -16.98 2.14
CA LYS A 28 -1.58 -16.76 2.76
C LYS A 28 -1.76 -15.30 3.15
N VAL A 29 -2.94 -14.76 2.88
CA VAL A 29 -3.37 -13.46 3.42
C VAL A 29 -3.75 -13.66 4.88
N LEU A 30 -3.05 -12.96 5.78
CA LEU A 30 -3.29 -13.01 7.23
C LEU A 30 -4.20 -11.88 7.70
N ALA A 31 -4.10 -10.71 7.07
CA ALA A 31 -4.96 -9.56 7.30
C ALA A 31 -5.11 -8.76 6.01
N MET A 32 -6.28 -8.14 5.80
CA MET A 32 -6.54 -7.22 4.69
C MET A 32 -7.61 -6.22 5.10
N ALA A 33 -7.43 -4.96 4.74
CA ALA A 33 -8.43 -3.93 4.97
C ALA A 33 -8.43 -2.85 3.88
N GLU A 34 -9.61 -2.34 3.55
CA GLU A 34 -9.81 -1.22 2.63
C GLU A 34 -9.87 0.11 3.39
N GLU A 35 -9.17 1.13 2.89
CA GLU A 35 -9.01 2.42 3.55
C GLU A 35 -10.35 3.12 3.74
N GLU A 36 -11.28 2.93 2.78
CA GLU A 36 -12.62 3.50 2.83
C GLU A 36 -13.41 3.11 4.07
N ARG A 37 -13.11 1.95 4.69
CA ARG A 37 -13.77 1.50 5.91
C ARG A 37 -13.39 2.37 7.10
N PHE A 38 -12.18 2.90 7.11
CA PHE A 38 -11.66 3.75 8.19
C PHE A 38 -11.98 5.22 7.95
N ILE A 39 -11.72 5.73 6.74
CA ILE A 39 -11.92 7.15 6.44
C ILE A 39 -13.36 7.52 6.06
N ARG A 40 -14.22 6.50 5.88
CA ARG A 40 -15.64 6.63 5.53
C ARG A 40 -15.89 7.38 4.22
N LYS A 41 -14.95 7.30 3.28
CA LYS A 41 -15.04 7.87 1.92
C LYS A 41 -14.98 6.73 0.92
N LYS A 42 -16.09 6.51 0.20
CA LYS A 42 -16.20 5.44 -0.81
C LYS A 42 -15.06 5.52 -1.82
N HIS A 43 -14.51 4.35 -2.15
CA HIS A 43 -13.38 4.12 -3.07
C HIS A 43 -12.06 4.75 -2.65
N ALA A 44 -12.02 5.48 -1.52
CA ALA A 44 -10.82 6.14 -1.02
C ALA A 44 -9.96 6.79 -2.14
N TYR A 45 -10.61 7.54 -3.05
CA TYR A 45 -9.93 8.16 -4.19
C TYR A 45 -8.80 9.07 -3.74
N ASP A 46 -7.64 8.92 -4.40
CA ASP A 46 -6.44 9.71 -4.15
C ASP A 46 -6.03 9.69 -2.66
N LYS A 47 -6.03 8.48 -2.08
CA LYS A 47 -5.60 8.22 -0.71
C LYS A 47 -4.50 7.18 -0.67
N THR A 48 -3.55 7.39 0.23
CA THR A 48 -2.62 6.37 0.69
C THR A 48 -3.28 5.51 1.78
N PRO A 49 -3.02 4.20 1.86
CA PRO A 49 -3.73 3.28 2.76
C PRO A 49 -3.19 3.29 4.20
N VAL A 50 -3.12 4.47 4.82
CA VAL A 50 -2.48 4.64 6.14
C VAL A 50 -3.22 3.86 7.21
N ASN A 51 -4.54 4.02 7.30
CA ASN A 51 -5.32 3.35 8.34
C ASN A 51 -5.38 1.84 8.11
N SER A 52 -5.47 1.39 6.85
CA SER A 52 -5.40 -0.03 6.49
C SER A 52 -4.07 -0.66 6.91
N VAL A 53 -2.93 -0.01 6.64
CA VAL A 53 -1.61 -0.51 7.06
C VAL A 53 -1.55 -0.63 8.58
N LEU A 54 -1.90 0.44 9.28
CA LEU A 54 -1.87 0.47 10.75
C LEU A 54 -2.76 -0.62 11.35
N TRP A 55 -3.96 -0.79 10.80
CA TRP A 55 -4.89 -1.81 11.28
C TRP A 55 -4.35 -3.23 11.04
N CYS A 56 -3.79 -3.52 9.86
CA CYS A 56 -3.24 -4.85 9.59
C CYS A 56 -2.06 -5.21 10.51
N LEU A 57 -1.17 -4.24 10.79
CA LEU A 57 -0.06 -4.42 11.72
C LEU A 57 -0.59 -4.65 13.14
N TYR A 58 -1.49 -3.78 13.61
CA TYR A 58 -2.10 -3.88 14.93
C TYR A 58 -2.86 -5.20 15.13
N HIS A 59 -3.67 -5.61 14.15
CA HIS A 59 -4.47 -6.84 14.20
C HIS A 59 -3.62 -8.10 14.37
N LEU A 60 -2.38 -8.08 13.87
CA LEU A 60 -1.44 -9.21 13.96
C LEU A 60 -0.38 -9.02 15.05
N GLY A 61 -0.42 -7.91 15.81
CA GLY A 61 0.60 -7.58 16.81
C GLY A 61 1.99 -7.36 16.21
N LEU A 62 2.06 -6.87 14.96
CA LEU A 62 3.30 -6.62 14.22
C LEU A 62 3.70 -5.15 14.27
N THR A 63 4.99 -4.91 14.05
CA THR A 63 5.59 -3.61 13.80
C THR A 63 6.11 -3.53 12.36
N LEU A 64 6.58 -2.36 11.93
CA LEU A 64 7.25 -2.23 10.63
C LEU A 64 8.57 -3.01 10.56
N ASP A 65 9.26 -3.20 11.69
CA ASP A 65 10.52 -3.96 11.74
C ASP A 65 10.32 -5.47 11.45
N ASP A 66 9.09 -5.97 11.60
CA ASP A 66 8.73 -7.34 11.26
C ASP A 66 8.48 -7.56 9.75
N ILE A 67 8.38 -6.48 8.98
CA ILE A 67 8.04 -6.51 7.55
C ILE A 67 9.31 -6.68 6.73
N GLU A 68 9.42 -7.83 6.05
CA GLU A 68 10.57 -8.16 5.20
C GLU A 68 10.55 -7.35 3.90
N LYS A 69 9.35 -7.17 3.33
CA LYS A 69 9.15 -6.52 2.03
C LYS A 69 7.84 -5.75 1.99
N VAL A 70 7.86 -4.60 1.31
CA VAL A 70 6.65 -3.88 0.92
C VAL A 70 6.43 -4.09 -0.58
N ALA A 71 5.25 -4.55 -0.95
CA ALA A 71 4.83 -4.71 -2.34
C ALA A 71 3.79 -3.64 -2.69
N VAL A 72 4.04 -2.90 -3.76
CA VAL A 72 3.11 -1.89 -4.30
C VAL A 72 2.38 -2.48 -5.48
N GLY A 73 1.04 -2.37 -5.52
CA GLY A 73 0.20 -2.96 -6.57
C GLY A 73 0.40 -2.41 -7.99
N TRP A 74 1.23 -1.37 -8.15
CA TRP A 74 1.48 -0.69 -9.41
C TRP A 74 2.95 -0.31 -9.56
N ASP A 75 3.43 -0.35 -10.80
CA ASP A 75 4.67 0.32 -11.19
C ASP A 75 4.35 1.79 -11.51
N TYR A 76 4.24 2.62 -10.46
CA TYR A 76 3.90 4.02 -10.61
C TYR A 76 4.89 4.78 -11.50
N LYS A 77 6.18 4.47 -11.39
CA LYS A 77 7.22 5.10 -12.22
C LYS A 77 6.93 4.89 -13.70
N LYS A 78 6.69 3.63 -14.10
CA LYS A 78 6.33 3.29 -15.47
C LYS A 78 5.00 3.93 -15.90
N LEU A 79 4.01 3.98 -15.01
CA LEU A 79 2.72 4.63 -15.30
C LEU A 79 2.88 6.12 -15.59
N TYR A 80 3.60 6.87 -14.74
CA TYR A 80 3.87 8.30 -14.96
C TYR A 80 4.61 8.53 -16.28
N TRP A 81 5.65 7.72 -16.54
CA TRP A 81 6.39 7.78 -17.79
C TRP A 81 5.49 7.55 -19.03
N LEU A 82 4.67 6.49 -19.02
CA LEU A 82 3.74 6.19 -20.11
C LEU A 82 2.69 7.29 -20.30
N ALA A 83 2.18 7.85 -19.21
CA ALA A 83 1.19 8.92 -19.24
C ALA A 83 1.77 10.28 -19.68
N LYS A 84 3.10 10.38 -19.84
CA LYS A 84 3.81 11.64 -20.12
C LYS A 84 3.53 12.72 -19.08
N ILE A 85 3.40 12.31 -17.82
CA ILE A 85 3.17 13.19 -16.67
C ILE A 85 4.47 13.24 -15.87
N ASN A 86 4.79 14.40 -15.30
CA ASN A 86 5.94 14.52 -14.42
C ASN A 86 5.75 13.63 -13.19
N GLU A 87 6.73 12.77 -12.94
CA GLU A 87 6.77 12.00 -11.70
C GLU A 87 6.83 12.96 -10.51
N PRO A 88 5.93 12.82 -9.52
CA PRO A 88 5.90 13.70 -8.36
C PRO A 88 7.10 13.50 -7.41
N PHE A 89 8.03 12.59 -7.72
CA PHE A 89 9.21 12.26 -6.91
C PHE A 89 10.52 12.89 -7.37
N ARG A 90 10.48 13.78 -8.37
CA ARG A 90 11.71 14.31 -8.98
C ARG A 90 12.61 15.15 -8.04
N SER A 91 12.26 15.32 -6.76
CA SER A 91 13.01 16.11 -5.77
C SER A 91 13.45 15.35 -4.50
N LEU A 92 13.32 14.02 -4.43
CA LEU A 92 13.75 13.21 -3.27
C LEU A 92 14.73 12.09 -3.65
N LEU A 93 15.64 12.40 -4.57
CA LEU A 93 16.88 11.64 -4.75
C LEU A 93 17.96 12.33 -3.92
N PHE A 94 18.31 11.72 -2.79
CA PHE A 94 19.69 11.78 -2.29
C PHE A 94 20.54 10.85 -3.16
#